data_AF-A0A0G4AYN1-F1
#
_entry.id   AF-A0A0G4AYN1-F1
#
_cell.length_a   1.000
_cell.length_b   1.000
_cell.length_c   1.000
_cell.angle_alpha   90.00
_cell.angle_beta   90.00
_cell.angle_gamma   90.00
#
_symmetry.space_group_name_H-M   'P 1'
#
loop_
_entity.id
_entity.type
_entity.pdbx_description
1 polymer ?
#
loop_
_entity_poly.entity_id
_entity_poly.type
_entity_poly.pdbx_seq_one_letter_code
_entity_poly.pdbx_strand_id
1 'polypeptide(L)'
;MQDYITKDSLLALGINLEDHDIDSLLLHLNETVEERIGTEITESLSDKDLEELVALQETASEEELGAWIATHVPDYEAIVQDNIEITVGELAESADGINKAA
;
A
#
# COMPACT_ATOMS: atom_id res chain seq x y z
N MET A 1 11.23 -1.25 -0.75
CA MET A 1 9.85 -1.76 -0.87
C MET A 1 9.44 -2.30 0.49
N GLN A 2 8.46 -1.66 1.11
CA GLN A 2 7.88 -2.11 2.38
C GLN A 2 6.86 -3.20 2.07
N ASP A 3 6.93 -4.33 2.79
CA ASP A 3 5.95 -5.40 2.66
C ASP A 3 4.81 -5.14 3.65
N TYR A 4 3.72 -4.58 3.15
CA TYR A 4 2.50 -4.30 3.91
C TYR A 4 1.62 -5.54 4.06
N ILE A 5 1.50 -6.33 2.99
CA ILE A 5 0.69 -7.54 2.92
C ILE A 5 1.64 -8.74 2.78
N THR A 6 1.46 -9.75 3.62
CA THR A 6 2.32 -10.93 3.67
C THR A 6 1.52 -12.21 3.42
N LYS A 7 2.23 -13.33 3.22
CA LYS A 7 1.62 -14.66 3.11
C LYS A 7 0.74 -14.97 4.33
N ASP A 8 1.15 -14.57 5.53
CA ASP A 8 0.35 -14.76 6.74
C ASP A 8 -0.97 -13.96 6.69
N SER A 9 -0.93 -12.74 6.12
CA SER A 9 -2.15 -11.94 5.89
C SER A 9 -3.13 -12.67 4.97
N LEU A 10 -2.65 -13.29 3.88
CA LEU A 10 -3.48 -14.08 2.96
C LEU A 10 -4.07 -15.32 3.63
N LEU A 11 -3.26 -16.05 4.40
CA LEU A 11 -3.70 -17.23 5.13
C LEU A 11 -4.77 -16.89 6.18
N ALA A 12 -4.65 -15.74 6.84
CA ALA A 12 -5.65 -15.24 7.78
C ALA A 12 -7.02 -14.98 7.12
N LEU A 13 -7.02 -14.65 5.82
CA LEU A 13 -8.23 -14.48 5.01
C LEU A 13 -8.76 -15.80 4.43
N GLY A 14 -8.07 -16.93 4.67
CA GLY A 14 -8.41 -18.23 4.11
C GLY A 14 -7.95 -18.44 2.67
N ILE A 15 -7.10 -17.56 2.14
CA ILE A 15 -6.53 -17.67 0.80
C ILE A 15 -5.28 -18.54 0.87
N ASN A 16 -5.36 -19.74 0.29
CA ASN A 16 -4.25 -20.69 0.23
C ASN A 16 -4.00 -21.09 -1.23
N LEU A 17 -3.06 -20.39 -1.87
CA LEU A 17 -2.65 -20.61 -3.26
C LEU A 17 -1.32 -21.38 -3.31
N GLU A 18 -0.91 -21.83 -4.51
CA GLU A 18 0.44 -22.38 -4.71
C GLU A 18 1.50 -21.26 -4.58
N ASP A 19 2.71 -21.59 -4.12
CA ASP A 19 3.72 -20.59 -3.76
C ASP A 19 4.04 -19.56 -4.87
N HIS A 20 4.03 -20.00 -6.14
CA HIS A 20 4.24 -19.14 -7.31
C HIS A 20 3.13 -18.08 -7.49
N ASP A 21 1.88 -18.48 -7.24
CA ASP A 21 0.72 -17.60 -7.36
C ASP A 21 0.61 -16.67 -6.15
N ILE A 22 1.06 -17.13 -4.97
CA ILE A 22 1.17 -16.31 -3.76
C ILE A 22 2.15 -15.16 -3.99
N ASP A 23 3.36 -15.44 -4.46
CA ASP A 23 4.39 -14.40 -4.62
C ASP A 23 3.94 -13.31 -5.61
N SER A 24 3.33 -13.71 -6.73
CA SER A 24 2.81 -12.78 -7.73
C SER A 24 1.63 -11.94 -7.20
N LEU A 25 0.75 -12.56 -6.41
CA LEU A 25 -0.36 -11.87 -5.77
C LEU A 25 0.13 -10.90 -4.70
N LEU A 26 1.08 -11.31 -3.85
CA LEU A 26 1.66 -10.45 -2.82
C LEU A 26 2.36 -9.24 -3.45
N LEU A 27 3.13 -9.44 -4.52
CA LEU A 27 3.74 -8.33 -5.25
C LEU A 27 2.68 -7.34 -5.73
N HIS A 28 1.65 -7.83 -6.43
CA HIS A 28 0.59 -6.97 -6.95
C HIS A 28 -0.17 -6.20 -5.85
N LEU A 29 -0.47 -6.86 -4.73
CA LEU A 29 -1.17 -6.24 -3.61
C LEU A 29 -0.32 -5.15 -2.94
N ASN A 30 0.96 -5.39 -2.73
CA ASN A 30 1.86 -4.40 -2.14
C ASN A 30 2.10 -3.22 -3.08
N GLU A 31 2.27 -3.46 -4.39
CA GLU A 31 2.32 -2.39 -5.40
C GLU A 31 1.04 -1.55 -5.39
N THR A 32 -0.13 -2.20 -5.31
CA THR A 32 -1.43 -1.51 -5.25
C THR A 32 -1.54 -0.62 -4.02
N VAL A 33 -1.13 -1.13 -2.85
CA VAL A 33 -1.12 -0.36 -1.60
C VAL A 33 -0.16 0.83 -1.71
N GLU A 34 1.04 0.61 -2.24
CA GLU A 34 2.05 1.66 -2.40
C GLU A 34 1.58 2.78 -3.36
N GLU A 35 0.98 2.42 -4.50
CA GLU A 35 0.41 3.39 -5.45
C GLU A 35 -0.70 4.24 -4.83
N ARG A 36 -1.60 3.62 -4.06
CA ARG A 36 -2.71 4.34 -3.41
C ARG A 36 -2.20 5.26 -2.30
N ILE A 37 -1.27 4.79 -1.46
CA ILE A 37 -0.61 5.61 -0.44
C ILE A 37 0.07 6.82 -1.09
N GLY A 38 0.82 6.61 -2.16
CA GLY A 38 1.48 7.70 -2.88
C GLY A 38 0.48 8.74 -3.41
N THR A 39 -0.65 8.28 -3.95
CA THR A 39 -1.73 9.15 -4.43
C THR A 39 -2.32 9.98 -3.28
N GLU A 40 -2.74 9.35 -2.19
CA GLU A 40 -3.33 10.05 -1.05
C GLU A 40 -2.36 11.01 -0.36
N ILE A 41 -1.08 10.65 -0.26
CA ILE A 41 -0.03 11.56 0.18
C ILE A 41 -0.04 12.80 -0.70
N THR A 42 0.05 12.64 -2.02
CA THR A 42 0.08 13.80 -2.93
C THR A 42 -1.19 14.64 -2.87
N GLU A 43 -2.36 14.04 -2.65
CA GLU A 43 -3.63 14.76 -2.50
C GLU A 43 -3.76 15.49 -1.17
N SER A 44 -3.09 15.00 -0.11
CA SER A 44 -3.07 15.64 1.21
C SER A 44 -2.12 16.83 1.31
N LEU A 45 -1.16 16.94 0.38
CA LEU A 45 -0.12 17.96 0.38
C LEU A 45 -0.59 19.24 -0.33
N SER A 46 -0.04 20.37 0.10
CA SER A 46 -0.25 21.64 -0.61
C SER A 46 0.61 21.71 -1.88
N ASP A 47 0.25 22.57 -2.84
CA ASP A 47 1.04 22.78 -4.08
C ASP A 47 2.53 23.05 -3.79
N LYS A 48 2.82 23.78 -2.70
CA LYS A 48 4.18 24.07 -2.27
C LYS A 48 4.90 22.82 -1.77
N ASP A 49 4.20 22.01 -0.96
CA ASP A 49 4.80 20.80 -0.40
C ASP A 49 4.98 19.73 -1.50
N LEU A 50 4.13 19.72 -2.52
CA LEU A 50 4.30 18.89 -3.72
C LEU A 50 5.56 19.27 -4.51
N GLU A 51 5.80 20.56 -4.74
CA GLU A 51 7.04 21.02 -5.38
C GLU A 51 8.28 20.59 -4.58
N GLU A 52 8.22 20.70 -3.25
CA GLU A 52 9.29 20.28 -2.35
C GLU A 52 9.51 18.76 -2.40
N LEU A 53 8.43 17.98 -2.37
CA LEU A 53 8.46 16.51 -2.47
C LEU A 53 9.09 16.05 -3.78
N VAL A 54 8.79 16.69 -4.91
CA VAL A 54 9.39 16.37 -6.21
C VAL A 54 10.89 16.64 -6.20
N ALA A 55 11.32 17.79 -5.67
CA ALA A 55 12.74 18.10 -5.56
C ALA A 55 13.49 17.17 -4.58
N LEU A 56 12.82 16.76 -3.51
CA LEU A 56 13.38 15.86 -2.51
C LEU A 56 13.62 14.46 -3.10
N GLN A 57 12.67 13.92 -3.86
CA GLN A 57 12.79 12.60 -4.51
C GLN A 57 13.99 12.48 -5.46
N GLU A 58 14.49 13.58 -6.04
CA GLU A 58 15.65 13.55 -6.93
C GLU A 58 16.98 13.31 -6.20
N THR A 59 17.04 13.59 -4.89
CA THR A 59 18.30 13.66 -4.14
C THR A 59 18.30 12.96 -2.79
N ALA A 60 17.13 12.77 -2.20
CA ALA A 60 16.98 12.19 -0.88
C ALA A 60 17.02 10.66 -0.89
N SER A 61 17.50 10.10 0.21
CA SER A 61 17.36 8.69 0.53
C SER A 61 15.92 8.34 0.94
N GLU A 62 15.57 7.05 0.91
CA GLU A 62 14.27 6.56 1.39
C GLU A 62 13.99 6.98 2.85
N GLU A 63 15.03 7.04 3.68
CA GLU A 63 14.93 7.40 5.09
C GLU A 63 14.62 8.91 5.27
N GLU A 64 15.26 9.76 4.46
CA GLU A 64 14.98 11.20 4.43
C GLU A 64 13.58 11.50 3.88
N LEU A 65 13.17 10.78 2.83
CA LEU A 65 11.83 10.89 2.25
C LEU A 65 10.76 10.49 3.27
N GLY A 66 10.96 9.37 3.98
CA GLY A 66 10.06 8.93 5.04
C GLY A 66 9.93 9.93 6.19
N ALA A 67 11.04 10.52 6.64
CA ALA A 67 11.02 11.55 7.68
C ALA A 67 10.29 12.83 7.23
N TRP A 68 10.46 13.23 5.96
CA TRP A 68 9.75 14.36 5.38
C TRP A 68 8.24 14.10 5.32
N ILE A 69 7.83 12.93 4.83
CA ILE A 69 6.42 12.53 4.75
C ILE A 69 5.78 12.54 6.14
N ALA A 70 6.43 11.94 7.15
CA ALA A 70 5.93 11.93 8.52
C ALA A 70 5.76 13.34 9.14
N THR A 71 6.50 14.33 8.63
CA THR A 71 6.41 15.72 9.10
C THR A 71 5.32 16.52 8.38
N HIS A 72 5.10 16.26 7.09
CA HIS A 72 4.18 17.04 6.24
C HIS A 72 2.80 16.39 6.09
N VAL A 73 2.72 15.07 6.30
CA VAL A 73 1.50 14.27 6.23
C VAL A 73 1.20 13.71 7.62
N PRO A 74 0.49 14.47 8.49
CA PRO A 74 0.22 14.04 9.86
C PRO A 74 -0.63 12.76 9.94
N ASP A 75 -1.42 12.49 8.91
CA ASP A 75 -2.29 11.31 8.81
C ASP A 75 -1.61 10.15 8.06
N TYR A 76 -0.30 10.19 7.83
CA TYR A 76 0.42 9.18 7.02
C TYR A 76 0.18 7.75 7.51
N GLU A 77 0.25 7.50 8.82
CA GLU A 77 0.00 6.16 9.38
C GLU A 77 -1.44 5.69 9.14
N ALA A 78 -2.41 6.61 9.22
CA ALA A 78 -3.81 6.31 8.94
C ALA A 78 -4.04 6.01 7.45
N ILE A 79 -3.43 6.79 6.55
CA ILE A 79 -3.47 6.55 5.10
C ILE A 79 -2.91 5.16 4.78
N VAL A 80 -1.75 4.80 5.36
CA VAL A 80 -1.15 3.47 5.17
C VAL A 80 -2.10 2.38 5.65
N GLN A 81 -2.63 2.51 6.86
CA GLN A 81 -3.51 1.50 7.43
C GLN A 81 -4.82 1.34 6.63
N ASP A 82 -5.49 2.44 6.29
CA ASP A 82 -6.73 2.43 5.52
C ASP A 82 -6.53 1.76 4.16
N ASN A 83 -5.43 2.06 3.46
CA ASN A 83 -5.15 1.47 2.17
C ASN A 83 -4.87 -0.04 2.23
N ILE A 84 -4.21 -0.50 3.30
CA ILE A 84 -4.02 -1.94 3.56
C ILE A 84 -5.38 -2.59 3.79
N GLU A 85 -6.20 -2.02 4.67
CA GLU A 85 -7.51 -2.56 5.02
C GLU A 85 -8.46 -2.62 3.81
N ILE A 86 -8.49 -1.58 2.98
CA ILE A 86 -9.26 -1.53 1.73
C ILE A 86 -8.78 -2.63 0.78
N THR A 87 -7.48 -2.72 0.54
CA THR A 87 -6.92 -3.68 -0.43
C THR A 87 -7.14 -5.13 0.03
N VAL A 88 -6.98 -5.39 1.33
CA VAL A 88 -7.30 -6.69 1.94
C VAL A 88 -8.80 -7.00 1.87
N GLY A 89 -9.65 -6.00 2.11
CA GLY A 89 -11.10 -6.14 2.01
C GLY A 89 -11.55 -6.48 0.59
N GLU A 90 -11.07 -5.76 -0.41
CA GLU A 90 -11.34 -6.01 -1.83
C GLU A 90 -10.88 -7.41 -2.26
N LEU A 91 -9.73 -7.85 -1.75
CA LEU A 91 -9.22 -9.21 -1.99
C LEU A 91 -10.14 -10.27 -1.37
N ALA A 92 -10.57 -10.07 -0.12
CA ALA A 92 -11.46 -11.00 0.57
C ALA A 92 -12.83 -11.10 -0.13
N GLU A 93 -13.40 -9.97 -0.58
CA GLU A 93 -14.63 -9.94 -1.36
C GLU A 93 -14.48 -10.66 -2.71
N SER A 94 -13.36 -10.44 -3.39
CA SER A 94 -13.03 -11.11 -4.65
C SER A 94 -12.89 -12.63 -4.46
N ALA A 95 -12.25 -13.06 -3.37
CA ALA A 95 -12.10 -14.47 -3.01
C ALA A 95 -13.44 -15.13 -2.66
N ASP A 96 -14.30 -14.47 -1.88
CA ASP A 96 -15.66 -14.97 -1.54
C ASP A 96 -16.56 -15.07 -2.78
N GLY A 97 -16.45 -14.10 -3.70
CA GLY A 97 -17.13 -14.10 -4.99
C GLY A 97 -16.74 -15.28 -5.88
N ILE A 98 -15.46 -15.65 -5.90
CA ILE A 98 -14.96 -16.85 -6.58
C ILE A 98 -15.51 -18.12 -5.92
N ASN A 99 -15.55 -18.17 -4.59
CA ASN A 99 -15.97 -19.36 -3.84
C ASN A 99 -17.51 -19.59 -3.88
N LYS A 100 -18.31 -18.54 -4.08
CA LYS A 100 -19.77 -18.63 -4.23
C LYS A 100 -20.24 -18.95 -5.66
N ALA A 101 -19.38 -18.79 -6.66
CA ALA A 101 -19.70 -19.07 -8.06
C ALA A 101 -19.44 -20.54 -8.48
N ALA A 102 -18.91 -21.37 -7.58
CA ALA A 102 -18.66 -22.80 -7.75
C ALA A 102 -19.78 -23.66 -7.11
#